data_AF-A0A090L2N8-F1
#
_entry.id   AF-A0A090L2N8-F1
#
_cell.length_a   1.000
_cell.length_b   1.000
_cell.length_c   1.000
_cell.angle_alpha   90.00
_cell.angle_beta   90.00
_cell.angle_gamma   90.00
#
_symmetry.space_group_name_H-M   'P 1'
#
loop_
_entity.id
_entity.type
_entity.pdbx_description
1 polymer ?
#
loop_
_entity_poly.entity_id
_entity_poly.type
_entity_poly.pdbx_seq_one_letter_code
_entity_poly.pdbx_strand_id
1 'polypeptide(L)'
;MSQMVIDDEIEFQIRHYNQQFYIPTFIKFKLHNLENFKTNLTTFENIRFQNPKILYIDWDELQSKTNNSNITYGFYMSPIKNTGMYKISLTAAYNDGFTFDEHQFTCAIYQCEIGYVIFDKKLNTEKLNEKGNIYTVEYVVLVVIKSLNNIIVLQEVDYHKMNINIGLCPYINWVSKKGPVKF
;
A
#
# COMPACT_ATOMS: atom_id res chain seq x y z
N MET A 1 7.58 4.67 38.96
CA MET A 1 7.78 3.81 37.77
C MET A 1 7.27 4.60 36.57
N SER A 2 8.17 5.22 35.81
CA SER A 2 7.79 5.99 34.62
C SER A 2 7.34 5.00 33.56
N GLN A 3 6.05 5.02 33.20
CA GLN A 3 5.53 4.24 32.08
C GLN A 3 6.19 4.79 30.83
N MET A 4 7.12 4.00 30.27
CA MET A 4 7.77 4.31 29.01
C MET A 4 6.65 4.36 27.96
N VAL A 5 6.26 5.57 27.57
CA VAL A 5 5.31 5.80 26.47
C VAL A 5 6.06 5.39 25.22
N ILE A 6 5.86 4.15 24.79
CA ILE A 6 6.36 3.68 23.50
C ILE A 6 5.61 4.52 22.45
N ASP A 7 6.36 5.25 21.64
CA ASP A 7 5.81 6.10 20.60
C ASP A 7 5.28 5.21 19.47
N ASP A 8 3.97 5.01 19.42
CA ASP A 8 3.24 4.24 18.38
C ASP A 8 3.20 4.96 17.00
N GLU A 9 4.14 5.88 16.76
CA GLU A 9 4.28 6.59 15.51
C GLU A 9 4.93 5.68 14.46
N ILE A 10 4.23 5.52 13.34
CA ILE A 10 4.70 4.79 12.18
C ILE A 10 5.09 5.80 11.10
N GLU A 11 6.27 5.62 10.54
CA GLU A 11 6.75 6.42 9.41
C GLU A 11 7.00 5.53 8.20
N PHE A 12 6.30 5.84 7.12
CA PHE A 12 6.53 5.26 5.82
C PHE A 12 7.32 6.23 4.95
N GLN A 13 8.33 5.70 4.28
CA GLN A 13 9.06 6.39 3.23
C GLN A 13 8.44 6.00 1.88
N ILE A 14 8.13 7.00 1.08
CA ILE A 14 7.67 6.87 -0.30
C ILE A 14 8.79 7.31 -1.23
N ARG A 15 9.18 6.42 -2.15
CA ARG A 15 10.19 6.65 -3.19
C ARG A 15 9.57 6.45 -4.55
N HIS A 16 9.99 7.23 -5.55
CA HIS A 16 9.55 7.03 -6.92
C HIS A 16 10.07 5.71 -7.50
N TYR A 17 9.20 5.00 -8.23
CA TYR A 17 9.55 3.78 -8.93
C TYR A 17 10.56 4.15 -10.03
N ASN A 18 11.77 3.60 -9.95
CA ASN A 18 12.85 3.75 -10.94
C ASN A 18 13.69 5.06 -10.91
N GLN A 19 13.69 5.85 -9.83
CA GLN A 19 14.53 7.05 -9.74
C GLN A 19 15.37 7.13 -8.45
N GLN A 20 16.70 7.05 -8.60
CA GLN A 20 17.66 7.05 -7.49
C GLN A 20 17.91 8.43 -6.83
N PHE A 21 17.54 9.54 -7.49
CA PHE A 21 17.98 10.89 -7.09
C PHE A 21 16.88 11.80 -6.53
N TYR A 22 15.70 11.28 -6.22
CA TYR A 22 14.61 12.09 -5.67
C TYR A 22 14.54 12.09 -4.16
N ILE A 23 14.13 13.24 -3.61
CA ILE A 23 13.87 13.41 -2.18
C ILE A 23 12.67 12.53 -1.82
N PRO A 24 12.83 11.55 -0.92
CA PRO A 24 11.72 10.71 -0.50
C PRO A 24 10.64 11.56 0.19
N THR A 25 9.39 11.20 -0.03
CA THR A 25 8.27 11.72 0.77
C THR A 25 8.08 10.83 2.00
N PHE A 26 7.75 11.43 3.14
CA PHE A 26 7.50 10.69 4.37
C PHE A 26 6.06 10.89 4.82
N ILE A 27 5.38 9.79 5.16
CA ILE A 27 4.07 9.82 5.79
C ILE A 27 4.23 9.33 7.21
N LYS A 28 3.88 10.19 8.18
CA LYS A 28 3.90 9.89 9.61
C LYS A 28 2.47 9.82 10.12
N PHE A 29 2.15 8.75 10.84
CA PHE A 29 0.83 8.59 11.43
C PHE A 29 0.88 7.72 12.68
N LYS A 30 -0.17 7.85 13.50
CA LYS A 30 -0.45 6.94 14.62
C LYS A 30 -1.72 6.17 14.28
N LEU A 31 -1.68 4.84 14.38
CA LEU A 31 -2.78 3.97 13.95
C LEU A 31 -4.12 4.33 14.61
N HIS A 32 -4.11 4.65 15.90
CA HIS A 32 -5.31 5.02 16.64
C HIS A 32 -5.94 6.34 16.18
N ASN A 33 -5.12 7.25 15.62
CA ASN A 33 -5.55 8.56 15.13
C ASN A 33 -6.08 8.53 13.69
N LEU A 34 -5.88 7.41 12.95
CA LEU A 34 -6.45 7.28 11.61
C LEU A 34 -7.99 7.24 11.68
N GLU A 35 -8.62 7.76 10.62
CA GLU A 35 -10.07 7.69 10.45
C GLU A 35 -10.51 6.21 10.39
N ASN A 36 -11.67 5.91 10.99
CA ASN A 36 -12.25 4.57 10.89
C ASN A 36 -12.75 4.33 9.46
N PHE A 37 -12.38 3.19 8.89
CA PHE A 37 -12.91 2.77 7.60
C PHE A 37 -14.36 2.33 7.77
N LYS A 38 -15.30 3.11 7.23
CA LYS A 38 -16.74 2.79 7.26
C LYS A 38 -17.04 1.65 6.28
N THR A 39 -16.97 0.42 6.78
CA THR A 39 -17.31 -0.78 6.03
C THR A 39 -18.22 -1.70 6.86
N ASN A 40 -19.11 -2.41 6.18
CA ASN A 40 -19.86 -3.50 6.79
C ASN A 40 -19.04 -4.80 6.83
N LEU A 41 -17.88 -4.82 6.17
CA LEU A 41 -16.95 -5.94 6.19
C LEU A 41 -16.27 -6.01 7.55
N THR A 42 -16.53 -7.08 8.27
CA THR A 42 -15.86 -7.40 9.54
C THR A 42 -14.74 -8.43 9.35
N THR A 43 -14.63 -9.00 8.15
CA THR A 43 -13.65 -10.04 7.80
C THR A 43 -13.11 -9.88 6.39
N PHE A 44 -11.92 -10.43 6.17
CA PHE A 44 -11.31 -10.60 4.87
C PHE A 44 -10.45 -11.86 4.88
N GLU A 45 -10.77 -12.84 4.03
CA GLU A 45 -10.05 -14.13 3.99
C GLU A 45 -9.95 -14.75 5.41
N ASN A 46 -8.73 -14.96 5.91
CA ASN A 46 -8.47 -15.57 7.22
C ASN A 46 -8.36 -14.55 8.36
N ILE A 47 -8.80 -13.30 8.18
CA ILE A 47 -8.72 -12.26 9.21
C ILE A 47 -10.07 -11.65 9.58
N ARG A 48 -10.22 -11.31 10.86
CA ARG A 48 -11.29 -10.50 11.46
C ARG A 48 -10.75 -9.13 11.84
N PHE A 49 -11.50 -8.10 11.51
CA PHE A 49 -11.12 -6.72 11.75
C PHE A 49 -11.48 -6.32 13.18
N GLN A 50 -10.49 -5.94 13.99
CA GLN A 50 -10.73 -5.32 15.29
C GLN A 50 -10.84 -3.80 15.16
N ASN A 51 -9.82 -3.17 14.55
CA ASN A 51 -9.79 -1.72 14.35
C ASN A 51 -9.55 -1.40 12.85
N PRO A 52 -10.62 -1.34 12.04
CA PRO A 52 -10.52 -0.97 10.63
C PRO A 52 -10.30 0.54 10.48
N LYS A 53 -9.23 0.92 9.78
CA LYS A 53 -8.75 2.28 9.57
C LYS A 53 -8.58 2.56 8.08
N ILE A 54 -8.49 3.83 7.70
CA ILE A 54 -8.19 4.25 6.34
C ILE A 54 -7.02 5.23 6.32
N LEU A 55 -6.13 5.04 5.36
CA LEU A 55 -5.01 5.95 5.06
C LEU A 55 -5.12 6.40 3.60
N TYR A 56 -5.12 7.70 3.39
CA TYR A 56 -5.13 8.28 2.05
C TYR A 56 -3.72 8.68 1.64
N ILE A 57 -3.33 8.29 0.43
CA ILE A 57 -2.13 8.77 -0.25
C ILE A 57 -2.59 9.79 -1.28
N ASP A 58 -2.12 11.03 -1.14
CA ASP A 58 -2.41 12.10 -2.10
C ASP A 58 -1.46 11.97 -3.30
N TRP A 59 -2.01 11.55 -4.44
CA TRP A 59 -1.25 11.36 -5.67
C TRP A 59 -0.69 12.68 -6.20
N ASP A 60 -1.51 13.73 -6.22
CA ASP A 60 -1.11 15.02 -6.78
C ASP A 60 -0.02 15.67 -5.94
N GLU A 61 -0.08 15.53 -4.61
CA GLU A 61 1.00 15.97 -3.72
C GLU A 61 2.30 15.20 -4.00
N LEU A 62 2.23 13.86 -4.16
CA LEU A 62 3.41 13.06 -4.50
C LEU A 62 4.01 13.49 -5.84
N GLN A 63 3.18 13.77 -6.83
CA GLN A 63 3.62 14.20 -8.16
C GLN A 63 4.21 15.61 -8.17
N SER A 64 3.63 16.54 -7.39
CA SER A 64 4.12 17.93 -7.31
C SER A 64 5.56 18.06 -6.82
N LYS A 65 6.03 17.07 -6.05
CA LYS A 65 7.41 16.97 -5.56
C LYS A 65 8.39 16.47 -6.62
N THR A 66 7.88 16.03 -7.77
CA THR A 66 8.69 15.67 -8.93
C THR A 66 8.79 16.85 -9.87
N ASN A 67 10.02 17.22 -10.25
CA ASN A 67 10.24 18.28 -11.25
C ASN A 67 9.90 17.80 -12.68
N ASN A 68 9.43 16.57 -12.84
CA ASN A 68 9.04 15.94 -14.10
C ASN A 68 7.78 15.11 -13.88
N SER A 69 6.61 15.72 -14.12
CA SER A 69 5.29 15.10 -14.00
C SER A 69 5.09 13.82 -14.85
N ASN A 70 6.01 13.54 -15.78
CA ASN A 70 5.82 12.57 -16.85
C ASN A 70 6.69 11.31 -16.73
N ILE A 71 7.50 11.16 -15.67
CA ILE A 71 8.48 10.04 -15.53
C ILE A 71 8.21 9.19 -14.28
N THR A 72 7.12 9.43 -13.55
CA THR A 72 6.85 8.69 -12.32
C THR A 72 6.16 7.37 -12.63
N TYR A 73 6.96 6.32 -12.83
CA TYR A 73 6.50 4.94 -13.06
C TYR A 73 5.68 4.35 -11.90
N GLY A 74 5.33 5.14 -10.88
CA GLY A 74 4.73 4.73 -9.63
C GLY A 74 5.56 5.13 -8.40
N PHE A 75 5.30 4.44 -7.30
CA PHE A 75 6.06 4.56 -6.06
C PHE A 75 6.27 3.22 -5.35
N TYR A 76 7.30 3.20 -4.51
CA TYR A 76 7.50 2.22 -3.45
C TYR A 76 7.23 2.88 -2.12
N MET A 77 6.62 2.16 -1.20
CA MET A 77 6.36 2.59 0.15
C MET A 77 6.88 1.52 1.13
N SER A 78 7.78 1.92 2.01
CA SER A 78 8.40 1.03 2.99
C SER A 78 8.42 1.68 4.37
N PRO A 79 8.15 0.93 5.45
CA PRO A 79 8.29 1.47 6.81
C PRO A 79 9.77 1.76 7.08
N ILE A 80 10.07 2.97 7.57
CA ILE A 80 11.44 3.36 7.99
C ILE A 80 11.56 3.57 9.50
N LYS A 81 10.45 3.97 10.14
CA LYS A 81 10.33 3.99 11.60
C LYS A 81 9.13 3.12 11.94
N ASN A 82 9.44 1.89 12.33
CA ASN A 82 8.54 0.98 13.02
C ASN A 82 9.39 0.43 14.16
N THR A 83 9.05 0.75 15.40
CA THR A 83 9.85 0.47 16.61
C THR A 83 10.00 -1.02 16.92
N GLY A 84 9.79 -1.91 15.94
CA GLY A 84 9.61 -3.35 16.10
C GLY A 84 8.28 -3.72 16.73
N MET A 85 7.40 -2.72 16.96
CA MET A 85 6.15 -2.90 17.69
C MET A 85 5.14 -3.70 16.88
N TYR A 86 5.01 -3.41 15.59
CA TYR A 86 4.04 -4.07 14.71
C TYR A 86 4.75 -4.89 13.66
N LYS A 87 4.28 -6.11 13.45
CA LYS A 87 4.50 -6.86 12.22
C LYS A 87 3.53 -6.32 11.19
N ILE A 88 4.06 -5.98 10.01
CA ILE A 88 3.29 -5.39 8.93
C ILE A 88 3.08 -6.45 7.86
N SER A 89 1.85 -6.61 7.41
CA SER A 89 1.50 -7.52 6.33
C SER A 89 0.57 -6.81 5.36
N LEU A 90 0.74 -6.98 4.06
CA LEU A 90 -0.05 -6.31 3.02
C LEU A 90 -0.77 -7.34 2.15
N THR A 91 -1.90 -6.95 1.56
CA THR A 91 -2.58 -7.78 0.56
C THR A 91 -1.74 -7.90 -0.70
N ALA A 92 -1.33 -9.12 -1.04
CA ALA A 92 -0.49 -9.35 -2.20
C ALA A 92 -1.26 -9.15 -3.50
N ALA A 93 -0.70 -8.37 -4.44
CA ALA A 93 -1.27 -8.22 -5.78
C ALA A 93 -1.06 -9.49 -6.63
N TYR A 94 0.17 -10.00 -6.63
CA TYR A 94 0.57 -11.24 -7.26
C TYR A 94 1.52 -12.00 -6.32
N ASN A 95 1.10 -13.16 -5.80
CA ASN A 95 1.97 -13.99 -4.97
C ASN A 95 1.49 -15.45 -4.89
N ASP A 96 1.75 -16.27 -5.91
CA ASP A 96 1.75 -17.76 -5.94
C ASP A 96 0.77 -18.55 -5.01
N GLY A 97 -0.42 -18.00 -4.73
CA GLY A 97 -1.44 -18.60 -3.85
C GLY A 97 -1.53 -18.03 -2.42
N PHE A 98 -0.64 -17.12 -2.02
CA PHE A 98 -0.70 -16.37 -0.76
C PHE A 98 -1.62 -15.15 -0.85
N THR A 99 -2.27 -14.83 0.27
CA THR A 99 -3.15 -13.66 0.40
C THR A 99 -2.38 -12.45 0.92
N PHE A 100 -1.44 -12.68 1.84
CA PHE A 100 -0.67 -11.63 2.51
C PHE A 100 0.83 -11.75 2.23
N ASP A 101 1.52 -10.62 2.19
CA ASP A 101 2.97 -10.50 1.98
C ASP A 101 3.60 -9.47 2.93
N GLU A 102 4.93 -9.49 3.10
CA GLU A 102 5.71 -8.61 3.99
C GLU A 102 6.72 -7.75 3.24
N HIS A 103 6.69 -7.80 1.91
CA HIS A 103 7.53 -6.97 1.06
C HIS A 103 7.13 -5.48 1.10
N GLN A 104 7.92 -4.68 0.39
CA GLN A 104 7.68 -3.24 0.22
C GLN A 104 6.44 -3.04 -0.64
N PHE A 105 5.57 -2.13 -0.20
CA PHE A 105 4.37 -1.77 -0.92
C PHE A 105 4.73 -1.11 -2.24
N THR A 106 4.37 -1.73 -3.35
CA THR A 106 4.65 -1.21 -4.69
C THR A 106 3.37 -0.75 -5.35
N CYS A 107 3.35 0.42 -5.97
CA CYS A 107 2.32 0.80 -6.92
C CYS A 107 2.93 1.44 -8.15
N ALA A 108 3.02 0.67 -9.22
CA ALA A 108 3.70 1.00 -10.47
C ALA A 108 3.00 0.37 -11.67
N ILE A 109 3.46 0.68 -12.89
CA ILE A 109 2.81 0.22 -14.13
C ILE A 109 2.63 -1.32 -14.22
N TYR A 110 3.53 -2.09 -13.59
CA TYR A 110 3.49 -3.56 -13.62
C TYR A 110 2.68 -4.19 -12.48
N GLN A 111 2.60 -3.55 -11.31
CA GLN A 111 1.95 -4.09 -10.11
C GLN A 111 1.62 -2.98 -9.13
N CYS A 112 0.45 -3.08 -8.48
CA CYS A 112 -0.01 -2.18 -7.44
C CYS A 112 -0.66 -2.94 -6.26
N GLU A 113 -0.01 -2.86 -5.11
CA GLU A 113 -0.34 -3.60 -3.88
C GLU A 113 -1.24 -2.79 -2.93
N ILE A 114 -1.95 -1.80 -3.48
CA ILE A 114 -2.97 -1.04 -2.75
C ILE A 114 -4.07 -1.98 -2.25
N GLY A 115 -4.51 -1.74 -1.02
CA GLY A 115 -5.46 -2.61 -0.35
C GLY A 115 -5.29 -2.59 1.16
N TYR A 116 -5.49 -3.73 1.79
CA TYR A 116 -5.41 -3.83 3.24
C TYR A 116 -3.95 -4.01 3.68
N VAL A 117 -3.55 -3.19 4.64
CA VAL A 117 -2.30 -3.30 5.38
C VAL A 117 -2.63 -3.61 6.83
N ILE A 118 -2.11 -4.71 7.32
CA ILE A 118 -2.35 -5.25 8.65
C ILE A 118 -1.18 -4.86 9.53
N PHE A 119 -1.50 -4.36 10.73
CA PHE A 119 -0.54 -4.07 11.78
C PHE A 119 -0.92 -4.87 13.00
N ASP A 120 -0.09 -5.85 13.36
CA ASP A 120 -0.32 -6.72 14.51
C ASP A 120 0.98 -6.96 15.28
N LYS A 121 0.94 -6.94 16.62
CA LYS A 121 2.17 -7.09 17.42
C LYS A 121 2.70 -8.53 17.40
N LYS A 122 1.88 -9.51 17.04
CA LYS A 122 2.20 -10.95 17.17
C LYS A 122 2.12 -11.70 15.84
N LEU A 123 1.13 -11.39 15.02
CA LEU A 123 0.81 -12.11 13.77
C LEU A 123 1.66 -11.58 12.61
N ASN A 124 2.40 -12.46 11.95
CA ASN A 124 3.12 -12.19 10.70
C ASN A 124 2.38 -12.80 9.50
N THR A 125 2.86 -12.50 8.30
CA THR A 125 2.36 -13.03 7.02
C THR A 125 2.21 -14.54 7.00
N GLU A 126 3.21 -15.27 7.50
CA GLU A 126 3.18 -16.74 7.60
C GLU A 126 1.93 -17.22 8.33
N LYS A 127 1.69 -16.72 9.55
CA LYS A 127 0.50 -17.04 10.33
C LYS A 127 -0.79 -16.64 9.63
N LEU A 128 -0.83 -15.43 9.05
CA LEU A 128 -2.03 -14.92 8.40
C LEU A 128 -2.41 -15.71 7.14
N ASN A 129 -1.44 -16.38 6.52
CA ASN A 129 -1.64 -17.26 5.37
C ASN A 129 -1.94 -18.73 5.73
N GLU A 130 -1.90 -19.12 7.02
CA GLU A 130 -2.29 -20.47 7.46
C GLU A 130 -3.75 -20.75 7.11
N LYS A 131 -4.01 -21.86 6.42
CA LYS A 131 -5.36 -22.26 6.00
C LYS A 131 -6.15 -22.84 7.18
N GLY A 132 -7.43 -22.50 7.25
CA GLY A 132 -8.39 -23.08 8.21
C GLY A 132 -8.46 -22.36 9.56
N ASN A 133 -7.57 -21.39 9.81
CA ASN A 133 -7.61 -20.54 11.00
C ASN A 133 -8.15 -19.15 10.64
N ILE A 134 -8.86 -18.53 11.59
CA ILE A 134 -9.30 -17.14 11.47
C ILE A 134 -8.68 -16.35 12.62
N TYR A 135 -7.88 -15.35 12.27
CA TYR A 135 -7.19 -14.50 13.24
C TYR A 135 -7.89 -13.16 13.41
N THR A 136 -8.03 -12.69 14.63
CA THR A 136 -8.44 -11.30 14.86
C THR A 136 -7.17 -10.45 14.93
N VAL A 137 -7.06 -9.47 14.04
CA VAL A 137 -5.87 -8.62 13.91
C VAL A 137 -6.11 -7.27 14.57
N GLU A 138 -5.08 -6.70 15.20
CA GLU A 138 -5.19 -5.45 15.96
C GLU A 138 -5.68 -4.28 15.08
N TYR A 139 -5.01 -4.01 13.96
CA TYR A 139 -5.40 -2.96 13.02
C TYR A 139 -5.39 -3.48 11.58
N VAL A 140 -6.41 -3.05 10.82
CA VAL A 140 -6.45 -3.17 9.36
C VAL A 140 -6.59 -1.80 8.78
N VAL A 141 -5.58 -1.33 8.06
CA VAL A 141 -5.58 -0.04 7.38
C VAL A 141 -5.84 -0.27 5.90
N LEU A 142 -6.95 0.23 5.39
CA LEU A 142 -7.17 0.33 3.94
C LEU A 142 -6.36 1.50 3.41
N VAL A 143 -5.38 1.22 2.55
CA VAL A 143 -4.59 2.25 1.86
C VAL A 143 -5.27 2.59 0.53
N VAL A 144 -5.62 3.87 0.36
CA VAL A 144 -6.31 4.37 -0.83
C VAL A 144 -5.52 5.52 -1.44
N ILE A 145 -5.30 5.48 -2.75
CA ILE A 145 -4.73 6.60 -3.49
C ILE A 145 -5.86 7.54 -3.91
N LYS A 146 -5.72 8.83 -3.64
CA LYS A 146 -6.62 9.90 -4.09
C LYS A 146 -5.93 10.75 -5.13
N SER A 147 -6.67 11.15 -6.15
CA SER A 147 -6.27 12.22 -7.07
C SER A 147 -7.44 13.16 -7.35
N LEU A 148 -7.14 14.42 -7.66
CA LEU A 148 -8.11 15.49 -7.88
C LEU A 148 -9.11 15.16 -9.00
N ASN A 149 -8.66 14.44 -10.02
CA ASN A 149 -9.46 14.06 -11.19
C ASN A 149 -9.87 12.57 -11.17
N ASN A 150 -9.60 11.83 -10.10
CA ASN A 150 -9.74 10.37 -10.01
C ASN A 150 -8.96 9.60 -11.10
N ILE A 151 -7.93 10.22 -11.68
CA ILE A 151 -7.01 9.62 -12.64
C ILE A 151 -5.63 9.54 -12.00
N ILE A 152 -4.97 8.39 -12.16
CA ILE A 152 -3.58 8.18 -11.79
C ILE A 152 -2.82 7.94 -13.08
N VAL A 153 -1.85 8.81 -13.39
CA VAL A 153 -0.99 8.69 -14.57
C VAL A 153 0.36 8.14 -14.13
N LEU A 154 0.62 6.87 -14.43
CA LEU A 154 1.88 6.19 -14.09
C LEU A 154 2.96 6.38 -15.15
N GLN A 155 2.60 6.72 -16.38
CA GLN A 155 3.57 6.99 -17.45
C GLN A 155 2.91 7.77 -18.57
N GLU A 156 3.58 8.81 -19.04
CA GLU A 156 3.28 9.43 -20.34
C GLU A 156 4.42 9.12 -21.30
N VAL A 157 4.09 8.75 -22.54
CA VAL A 157 5.08 8.43 -23.57
C VAL A 157 4.77 9.26 -24.79
N ASP A 158 5.68 10.18 -25.12
CA ASP A 158 5.63 10.92 -26.39
C ASP A 158 5.93 9.96 -27.54
N TYR A 159 5.09 9.98 -28.58
CA TYR A 159 5.28 9.13 -29.75
C TYR A 159 5.24 9.93 -31.05
N HIS A 160 6.08 9.53 -32.01
CA HIS A 160 6.05 10.04 -33.38
C HIS A 160 5.29 9.06 -34.28
N LYS A 161 4.39 9.56 -35.14
CA LYS A 161 3.29 8.87 -35.85
C LYS A 161 3.61 7.62 -36.72
N MET A 162 4.83 7.10 -36.76
CA MET A 162 5.26 6.16 -37.82
C MET A 162 5.45 4.70 -37.41
N ASN A 163 5.53 4.33 -36.12
CA ASN A 163 5.63 2.92 -35.70
C ASN A 163 5.21 2.74 -34.24
N ILE A 164 3.91 2.56 -34.01
CA ILE A 164 3.37 2.31 -32.66
C ILE A 164 3.01 0.84 -32.54
N ASN A 165 3.89 0.05 -31.90
CA ASN A 165 3.50 -1.23 -31.30
C ASN A 165 3.21 -0.98 -29.83
N ILE A 166 2.02 -0.46 -29.52
CA ILE A 166 1.53 -0.37 -28.15
C ILE A 166 0.94 -1.73 -27.77
N GLY A 167 1.66 -2.48 -26.95
CA GLY A 167 1.09 -3.58 -26.18
C GLY A 167 0.51 -3.04 -24.88
N LEU A 168 -0.72 -2.53 -24.91
CA LEU A 168 -1.47 -2.23 -23.67
C LEU A 168 -1.94 -3.56 -23.08
N CYS A 169 -1.09 -4.19 -22.29
CA CYS A 169 -1.56 -5.14 -21.29
C CYS A 169 -1.45 -4.44 -19.95
N PRO A 170 -2.55 -3.95 -19.33
CA PRO A 170 -2.54 -3.90 -17.87
C PRO A 170 -2.17 -5.32 -17.42
N TYR A 171 -1.14 -5.43 -16.58
CA TYR A 171 -0.71 -6.73 -16.12
C TYR A 171 -1.92 -7.46 -15.55
N ILE A 172 -2.18 -8.69 -16.00
CA ILE A 172 -3.23 -9.51 -15.38
C ILE A 172 -2.83 -9.63 -13.91
N ASN A 173 -3.70 -9.21 -12.99
CA ASN A 173 -3.43 -9.07 -11.54
C ASN A 173 -2.58 -7.86 -11.17
N TRP A 174 -2.76 -6.76 -11.90
CA TRP A 174 -2.14 -5.48 -11.57
C TRP A 174 -2.43 -5.08 -10.12
N VAL A 175 -3.66 -5.24 -9.62
CA VAL A 175 -3.98 -5.25 -8.18
C VAL A 175 -4.39 -6.63 -7.71
N SER A 176 -4.44 -6.82 -6.39
CA SER A 176 -4.85 -8.08 -5.76
C SER A 176 -6.24 -8.52 -6.21
N LYS A 177 -6.37 -9.74 -6.77
CA LYS A 177 -7.68 -10.32 -7.12
C LYS A 177 -8.61 -10.45 -5.92
N LYS A 178 -8.03 -10.70 -4.75
CA LYS A 178 -8.77 -10.87 -3.50
C LYS A 178 -8.96 -9.53 -2.79
N GLY A 179 -8.17 -8.51 -3.13
CA GLY A 179 -8.17 -7.23 -2.43
C GLY A 179 -9.49 -6.47 -2.49
N PRO A 180 -9.65 -5.48 -1.59
CA PRO A 180 -10.83 -4.63 -1.57
C PRO A 180 -10.89 -3.64 -2.76
N VAL A 181 -9.77 -3.38 -3.41
CA VAL A 181 -9.64 -2.48 -4.56
C VAL A 181 -9.75 -3.29 -5.85
N LYS A 182 -10.54 -2.80 -6.81
CA LYS A 182 -10.74 -3.40 -8.14
C LYS A 182 -10.46 -2.37 -9.23
N PHE A 183 -9.98 -2.83 -10.39
CA PHE A 183 -9.73 -2.03 -11.60
C PHE A 183 -10.42 -2.66 -12.81
#